data_AF-A0A2T7P1N1-F1
#
_entry.id   AF-A0A2T7P1N1-F1
#
_cell.length_a   1.000
_cell.length_b   1.000
_cell.length_c   1.000
_cell.angle_alpha   90.00
_cell.angle_beta   90.00
_cell.angle_gamma   90.00
#
_symmetry.space_group_name_H-M   'P 1'
#
loop_
_entity.id
_entity.type
_entity.pdbx_description
1 polymer ?
#
loop_
_entity_poly.entity_id
_entity_poly.type
_entity_poly.pdbx_seq_one_letter_code
_entity_poly.pdbx_strand_id
1 'polypeptide(L)'
;MWKLQTVNHDITVVNGVESNIDFSLSDYRSLNVSLRLTVQHRLGNGSSSRKCRIDHSDTGVCQPTLGPCECVGESSGSYRYRLRMTFTEQDGGQWVFITGNNEEIFVNITVIPRRALNIYTNSQSITVENGLESNVDFFLNDSTAVDIGVKIVVQHQKIGGVTFDPKCLIHHSETGGCQILFGPCECIGERSETYQYRLRMMFKQQDGGLWKFDIVSHEGTIVNITVIGHQSTEQPEVKGLIQVISVITVIVILIIISLVAVVRCRARSEHTLEGEAAQMNEVTEINSMDCQLYHILDKVEYVDHVTQTLRESLSRDGQSADRLGQSTDAGDVQLYTVVEILH
;
A
#
# COMPACT_ATOMS: atom_id res chain seq x y z
N MET A 1 -20.05 50.56 27.72
CA MET A 1 -18.57 50.50 27.74
C MET A 1 -18.20 49.54 26.63
N TRP A 2 -17.50 50.00 25.59
CA TRP A 2 -17.09 49.12 24.49
C TRP A 2 -16.01 48.18 24.96
N LYS A 3 -15.87 47.05 24.26
CA LYS A 3 -14.91 46.02 24.61
C LYS A 3 -14.20 45.55 23.36
N LEU A 4 -12.88 45.60 23.38
CA LEU A 4 -12.09 44.93 22.36
C LEU A 4 -12.21 43.41 22.55
N GLN A 5 -12.25 42.65 21.47
CA GLN A 5 -12.32 41.19 21.50
C GLN A 5 -11.53 40.57 20.35
N THR A 6 -10.84 39.47 20.63
CA THR A 6 -10.24 38.57 19.63
C THR A 6 -10.91 37.21 19.73
N VAL A 7 -10.97 36.48 18.61
CA VAL A 7 -11.52 35.11 18.58
C VAL A 7 -10.59 34.15 19.32
N ASN A 8 -9.27 34.38 19.27
CA ASN A 8 -8.29 33.54 19.91
C ASN A 8 -7.14 34.39 20.49
N HIS A 9 -6.63 33.97 21.65
CA HIS A 9 -5.51 34.63 22.32
C HIS A 9 -4.17 33.96 21.99
N ASP A 10 -4.19 32.73 21.50
CA ASP A 10 -3.02 32.00 21.02
C ASP A 10 -3.19 31.69 19.54
N ILE A 11 -2.39 32.31 18.68
CA ILE A 11 -2.52 32.21 17.23
C ILE A 11 -1.24 31.62 16.64
N THR A 12 -1.41 30.61 15.81
CA THR A 12 -0.30 29.98 15.09
C THR A 12 -0.34 30.39 13.62
N VAL A 13 0.77 30.89 13.09
CA VAL A 13 0.92 31.33 11.69
C VAL A 13 2.18 30.74 11.07
N VAL A 14 2.24 30.69 9.74
CA VAL A 14 3.39 30.12 9.01
C VAL A 14 4.34 31.24 8.57
N ASN A 15 5.63 31.08 8.86
CA ASN A 15 6.68 32.02 8.45
C ASN A 15 6.62 32.24 6.91
N GLY A 16 6.65 33.49 6.47
CA GLY A 16 6.67 33.83 5.05
C GLY A 16 5.35 33.60 4.30
N VAL A 17 4.25 33.30 5.00
CA VAL A 17 2.89 33.21 4.42
C VAL A 17 2.02 34.34 4.98
N GLU A 18 1.25 35.00 4.11
CA GLU A 18 0.30 36.02 4.53
C GLU A 18 -0.82 35.40 5.37
N SER A 19 -1.04 35.96 6.56
CA SER A 19 -2.06 35.48 7.50
C SER A 19 -2.92 36.64 8.01
N ASN A 20 -4.14 36.30 8.41
CA ASN A 20 -5.13 37.26 8.90
C ASN A 20 -5.41 37.03 10.39
N ILE A 21 -5.33 38.09 11.19
CA ILE A 21 -5.73 38.09 12.60
C ILE A 21 -6.89 39.07 12.75
N ASP A 22 -8.08 38.52 12.97
CA ASP A 22 -9.31 39.29 13.09
C ASP A 22 -9.61 39.62 14.55
N PHE A 23 -9.94 40.89 14.79
CA PHE A 23 -10.36 41.41 16.09
C PHE A 23 -11.54 42.36 15.92
N SER A 24 -12.29 42.58 16.99
CA SER A 24 -13.54 43.33 16.90
C SER A 24 -13.76 44.24 18.11
N LEU A 25 -14.55 45.28 17.89
CA LEU A 25 -14.96 46.22 18.91
C LEU A 25 -16.49 46.17 19.03
N SER A 26 -16.98 45.74 20.20
CA SER A 26 -18.42 45.75 20.50
C SER A 26 -18.85 47.09 21.11
N ASP A 27 -20.13 47.43 20.98
CA ASP A 27 -20.78 48.58 21.64
C ASP A 27 -20.18 49.97 21.30
N TYR A 28 -19.40 50.08 20.22
CA TYR A 28 -18.69 51.30 19.85
C TYR A 28 -19.60 52.45 19.42
N ARG A 29 -20.76 52.13 18.79
CA ARG A 29 -21.78 53.10 18.35
C ARG A 29 -22.45 53.87 19.48
N SER A 30 -22.30 53.40 20.73
CA SER A 30 -22.92 54.03 21.90
C SER A 30 -22.23 55.34 22.33
N LEU A 31 -21.06 55.68 21.77
CA LEU A 31 -20.22 56.71 22.37
C LEU A 31 -20.10 58.04 21.62
N ASN A 32 -20.51 58.20 20.35
CA ASN A 32 -20.28 59.44 19.58
C ASN A 32 -18.85 60.01 19.75
N VAL A 33 -17.84 59.12 19.81
CA VAL A 33 -16.43 59.52 19.95
C VAL A 33 -15.59 58.89 18.85
N SER A 34 -14.55 59.60 18.44
CA SER A 34 -13.51 59.04 17.60
C SER A 34 -12.58 58.17 18.44
N LEU A 35 -12.19 57.03 17.91
CA LEU A 35 -11.40 56.00 18.55
C LEU A 35 -10.14 55.76 17.74
N ARG A 36 -9.04 55.44 18.43
CA ARG A 36 -7.79 55.01 17.80
C ARG A 36 -7.43 53.62 18.27
N LEU A 37 -7.21 52.73 17.33
CA LEU A 37 -6.73 51.37 17.56
C LEU A 37 -5.26 51.32 17.16
N THR A 38 -4.42 50.76 18.02
CA THR A 38 -2.99 50.60 17.79
C THR A 38 -2.61 49.16 18.07
N VAL A 39 -1.96 48.51 17.09
CA VAL A 39 -1.42 47.16 17.27
C VAL A 39 0.09 47.25 17.40
N GLN A 40 0.61 46.63 18.47
CA GLN A 40 2.02 46.63 18.81
C GLN A 40 2.54 45.20 18.97
N HIS A 41 3.76 44.97 18.56
CA HIS A 41 4.49 43.73 18.81
C HIS A 41 5.51 43.98 19.93
N ARG A 42 5.50 43.12 20.95
CA ARG A 42 6.45 43.20 22.07
C ARG A 42 7.69 42.38 21.71
N LEU A 43 8.79 43.07 21.52
CA LEU A 43 10.07 42.47 21.20
C LEU A 43 10.68 41.82 22.46
N GLY A 44 11.54 40.81 22.27
CA GLY A 44 12.16 40.07 23.38
C GLY A 44 13.01 40.92 24.33
N ASN A 45 13.42 42.12 23.92
CA ASN A 45 14.12 43.09 24.76
C ASN A 45 13.18 43.95 25.64
N GLY A 46 11.87 43.67 25.62
CA GLY A 46 10.84 44.41 26.36
C GLY A 46 10.35 45.69 25.68
N SER A 47 10.96 46.11 24.57
CA SER A 47 10.47 47.25 23.78
C SER A 47 9.26 46.84 22.92
N SER A 48 8.37 47.79 22.61
CA SER A 48 7.25 47.56 21.71
C SER A 48 7.45 48.28 20.38
N SER A 49 7.21 47.55 19.30
CA SER A 49 7.18 48.10 17.95
C SER A 49 5.74 48.29 17.51
N ARG A 50 5.38 49.52 17.15
CA ARG A 50 4.05 49.82 16.60
C ARG A 50 3.98 49.29 15.17
N LYS A 51 3.10 48.32 14.93
CA LYS A 51 2.98 47.64 13.64
C LYS A 51 1.89 48.26 12.78
N CYS A 52 0.74 48.62 13.38
CA CYS A 52 -0.34 49.26 12.64
C CYS A 52 -1.16 50.24 13.49
N ARG A 53 -1.97 51.06 12.82
CA ARG A 53 -2.92 51.98 13.43
C ARG A 53 -4.18 52.14 12.57
N ILE A 54 -5.32 52.23 13.23
CA ILE A 54 -6.63 52.51 12.63
C ILE A 54 -7.28 53.64 13.42
N ASP A 55 -7.78 54.66 12.73
CA ASP A 55 -8.63 55.69 13.31
C ASP A 55 -10.08 55.42 12.89
N HIS A 56 -10.99 55.47 13.84
CA HIS A 56 -12.43 55.25 13.64
C HIS A 56 -13.17 56.50 14.13
N SER A 57 -13.85 57.21 13.23
CA SER A 57 -14.57 58.44 13.58
C SER A 57 -15.85 58.17 14.39
N ASP A 58 -16.34 59.22 15.04
CA ASP A 58 -17.66 59.28 15.67
C ASP A 58 -18.82 59.08 14.69
N THR A 59 -18.61 59.39 13.41
CA THR A 59 -19.55 59.15 12.30
C THR A 59 -19.49 57.73 11.72
N GLY A 60 -18.67 56.84 12.29
CA GLY A 60 -18.55 55.44 11.88
C GLY A 60 -17.62 55.19 10.69
N VAL A 61 -16.81 56.18 10.30
CA VAL A 61 -15.81 56.03 9.24
C VAL A 61 -14.58 55.35 9.84
N CYS A 62 -14.22 54.18 9.30
CA CYS A 62 -13.02 53.46 9.69
C CYS A 62 -11.92 53.69 8.65
N GLN A 63 -10.75 54.15 9.10
CA GLN A 63 -9.61 54.45 8.24
C GLN A 63 -8.30 53.89 8.82
N PRO A 64 -7.66 52.93 8.14
CA PRO A 64 -6.29 52.54 8.45
C PRO A 64 -5.34 53.72 8.20
N THR A 65 -4.54 54.08 9.20
CA THR A 65 -3.61 55.21 9.12
C THR A 65 -2.14 54.79 9.10
N LEU A 66 -1.84 53.55 9.51
CA LEU A 66 -0.49 53.00 9.45
C LEU A 66 -0.53 51.48 9.32
N GLY A 67 0.38 50.94 8.49
CA GLY A 67 0.74 49.53 8.49
C GLY A 67 -0.33 48.58 7.95
N PRO A 68 -0.21 47.28 8.22
CA PRO A 68 -0.95 46.20 7.55
C PRO A 68 -2.35 45.94 8.13
N CYS A 69 -3.02 46.97 8.65
CA CYS A 69 -4.35 46.80 9.25
C CYS A 69 -5.46 47.23 8.30
N GLU A 70 -6.58 46.53 8.37
CA GLU A 70 -7.74 46.70 7.49
C GLU A 70 -9.02 46.88 8.31
N CYS A 71 -9.91 47.71 7.77
CA CYS A 71 -11.30 47.84 8.24
C CYS A 71 -12.15 46.83 7.48
N VAL A 72 -12.64 45.78 8.14
CA VAL A 72 -13.41 44.71 7.48
C VAL A 72 -14.88 45.12 7.33
N GLY A 73 -15.42 45.81 8.33
CA GLY A 73 -16.80 46.28 8.34
C GLY A 73 -17.57 45.79 9.56
N GLU A 74 -18.85 46.12 9.62
CA GLU A 74 -19.70 45.83 10.77
C GLU A 74 -20.48 44.53 10.60
N SER A 75 -20.55 43.76 11.68
CA SER A 75 -21.38 42.55 11.75
C SER A 75 -21.93 42.40 13.16
N SER A 76 -23.24 42.22 13.27
CA SER A 76 -23.93 41.86 14.51
C SER A 76 -23.66 42.80 15.70
N GLY A 77 -23.60 44.12 15.44
CA GLY A 77 -23.36 45.13 16.49
C GLY A 77 -21.91 45.34 16.90
N SER A 78 -20.97 44.68 16.21
CA SER A 78 -19.52 44.85 16.41
C SER A 78 -18.84 45.25 15.10
N TYR A 79 -17.87 46.16 15.19
CA TYR A 79 -17.02 46.49 14.06
C TYR A 79 -15.81 45.55 14.02
N ARG A 80 -15.53 44.97 12.85
CA ARG A 80 -14.40 44.05 12.65
C ARG A 80 -13.22 44.73 11.99
N TYR A 81 -12.04 44.39 12.49
CA TYR A 81 -10.75 44.84 12.01
C TYR A 81 -9.87 43.61 11.77
N ARG A 82 -8.85 43.78 10.94
CA ARG A 82 -7.93 42.70 10.57
C ARG A 82 -6.50 43.21 10.55
N LEU A 83 -5.60 42.45 11.14
CA LEU A 83 -4.16 42.54 10.89
C LEU A 83 -3.81 41.53 9.80
N ARG A 84 -3.37 42.01 8.62
CA ARG A 84 -3.05 41.17 7.46
C ARG A 84 -1.61 41.38 7.04
N MET A 85 -0.73 40.46 7.42
CA MET A 85 0.69 40.56 7.07
C MET A 85 1.33 39.19 6.86
N THR A 86 2.47 39.20 6.20
CA THR A 86 3.39 38.06 6.11
C THR A 86 4.26 38.04 7.35
N PHE A 87 4.02 37.07 8.24
CA PHE A 87 4.76 36.96 9.50
C PHE A 87 6.13 36.33 9.29
N THR A 88 7.14 36.80 10.01
CA THR A 88 8.47 36.19 10.09
C THR A 88 8.71 35.60 11.47
N GLU A 89 9.71 34.74 11.65
CA GLU A 89 10.05 34.18 12.98
C GLU A 89 10.26 35.26 14.05
N GLN A 90 10.78 36.43 13.64
CA GLN A 90 10.97 37.57 14.55
C GLN A 90 9.66 38.21 15.01
N ASP A 91 8.55 37.99 14.30
CA ASP A 91 7.23 38.49 14.64
C ASP A 91 6.50 37.59 15.67
N GLY A 92 7.14 36.49 16.10
CA GLY A 92 6.62 35.65 17.19
C GLY A 92 6.62 36.33 18.55
N GLY A 93 5.83 35.79 19.48
CA GLY A 93 5.70 36.25 20.86
C GLY A 93 4.46 37.09 21.11
N GLN A 94 4.54 38.00 22.10
CA GLN A 94 3.38 38.73 22.58
C GLN A 94 3.06 39.97 21.73
N TRP A 95 1.81 40.09 21.34
CA TRP A 95 1.23 41.23 20.64
C TRP A 95 0.19 41.91 21.51
N VAL A 96 0.10 43.23 21.41
CA VAL A 96 -0.81 44.05 22.20
C VAL A 96 -1.69 44.86 21.27
N PHE A 97 -3.00 44.70 21.43
CA PHE A 97 -4.01 45.45 20.71
C PHE A 97 -4.58 46.47 21.68
N ILE A 98 -4.31 47.74 21.41
CA ILE A 98 -4.61 48.86 22.30
C ILE A 98 -5.65 49.73 21.64
N THR A 99 -6.54 50.25 22.46
CA THR A 99 -7.63 51.12 22.06
C THR A 99 -7.51 52.49 22.75
N GLY A 100 -8.29 53.48 22.30
CA GLY A 100 -8.20 54.87 22.78
C GLY A 100 -8.49 55.10 24.27
N ASN A 101 -9.11 54.13 24.98
CA ASN A 101 -9.32 54.19 26.43
C ASN A 101 -8.26 53.43 27.24
N ASN A 102 -7.19 52.96 26.57
CA ASN A 102 -6.14 52.10 27.14
C ASN A 102 -6.62 50.69 27.54
N GLU A 103 -7.72 50.18 27.00
CA GLU A 103 -7.98 48.73 27.03
C GLU A 103 -6.96 48.03 26.14
N GLU A 104 -6.34 46.99 26.71
CA GLU A 104 -5.31 46.19 26.08
C GLU A 104 -5.77 44.73 26.00
N ILE A 105 -5.54 44.11 24.84
CA ILE A 105 -5.62 42.66 24.67
C ILE A 105 -4.27 42.14 24.26
N PHE A 106 -3.87 41.08 24.94
CA PHE A 106 -2.65 40.35 24.66
C PHE A 106 -2.98 39.15 23.78
N VAL A 107 -2.27 39.02 22.67
CA VAL A 107 -2.34 37.87 21.78
C VAL A 107 -0.94 37.30 21.66
N ASN A 108 -0.75 36.03 21.92
CA ASN A 108 0.50 35.34 21.68
C ASN A 108 0.49 34.77 20.26
N ILE A 109 1.49 35.13 19.46
CA ILE A 109 1.64 34.63 18.09
C ILE A 109 2.83 33.68 18.04
N THR A 110 2.57 32.44 17.66
CA THR A 110 3.62 31.47 17.35
C THR A 110 3.81 31.45 15.84
N VAL A 111 5.00 31.85 15.38
CA VAL A 111 5.36 31.79 13.96
C VAL A 111 6.15 30.52 13.71
N ILE A 112 5.55 29.59 12.98
CA ILE A 112 6.19 28.32 12.62
C ILE A 112 7.23 28.59 11.54
N PRO A 113 8.50 28.18 11.73
CA PRO A 113 9.51 28.24 10.68
C PRO A 113 9.01 27.60 9.40
N ARG A 114 9.22 28.27 8.27
CA ARG A 114 9.03 27.68 6.94
C ARG A 114 10.27 26.88 6.57
N ARG A 115 10.74 26.02 7.49
CA ARG A 115 11.51 24.87 7.04
C ARG A 115 10.58 24.14 6.08
N ALA A 116 11.09 23.74 4.92
CA ALA A 116 10.30 23.03 3.93
C ALA A 116 9.89 21.70 4.55
N LEU A 117 8.80 21.70 5.33
CA LEU A 117 8.18 20.48 5.83
C LEU A 117 7.84 19.67 4.60
N ASN A 118 8.48 18.53 4.51
CA ASN A 118 8.38 17.67 3.36
C ASN A 118 8.08 16.28 3.86
N ILE A 119 7.10 15.65 3.22
CA ILE A 119 6.93 14.21 3.30
C ILE A 119 7.66 13.61 2.11
N TYR A 120 8.54 12.65 2.36
CA TYR A 120 9.21 11.92 1.30
C TYR A 120 9.08 10.41 1.49
N THR A 121 9.26 9.69 0.41
CA THR A 121 9.43 8.23 0.39
C THR A 121 10.85 7.90 -0.06
N ASN A 122 11.32 6.69 0.26
CA ASN A 122 12.64 6.24 -0.20
C ASN A 122 12.70 6.03 -1.73
N SER A 123 11.55 5.90 -2.38
CA SER A 123 11.44 5.74 -3.84
C SER A 123 10.20 6.44 -4.37
N GLN A 124 10.33 7.06 -5.55
CA GLN A 124 9.21 7.64 -6.30
C GLN A 124 8.41 6.59 -7.10
N SER A 125 8.93 5.36 -7.19
CA SER A 125 8.24 4.23 -7.81
C SER A 125 8.33 3.01 -6.91
N ILE A 126 7.19 2.44 -6.54
CA ILE A 126 7.10 1.30 -5.63
C ILE A 126 6.33 0.18 -6.31
N THR A 127 6.87 -1.04 -6.26
CA THR A 127 6.19 -2.22 -6.79
C THR A 127 5.68 -3.06 -5.63
N VAL A 128 4.41 -3.46 -5.70
CA VAL A 128 3.74 -4.28 -4.68
C VAL A 128 3.00 -5.44 -5.35
N GLU A 129 2.80 -6.53 -4.62
CA GLU A 129 2.11 -7.71 -5.14
C GLU A 129 0.59 -7.62 -4.94
N ASN A 130 -0.16 -8.01 -5.97
CA ASN A 130 -1.61 -8.04 -5.95
C ASN A 130 -2.14 -9.05 -4.93
N GLY A 131 -3.00 -8.59 -4.02
CA GLY A 131 -3.65 -9.44 -3.02
C GLY A 131 -2.77 -9.78 -1.82
N LEU A 132 -1.55 -9.26 -1.73
CA LEU A 132 -0.70 -9.38 -0.56
C LEU A 132 -0.65 -8.06 0.22
N GLU A 133 -0.55 -8.17 1.54
CA GLU A 133 -0.32 -7.02 2.40
C GLU A 133 1.09 -6.48 2.17
N SER A 134 1.20 -5.20 1.83
CA SER A 134 2.48 -4.53 1.58
C SER A 134 2.57 -3.23 2.36
N ASN A 135 3.81 -2.81 2.65
CA ASN A 135 4.12 -1.61 3.40
C ASN A 135 4.73 -0.55 2.49
N VAL A 136 4.19 0.66 2.54
CA VAL A 136 4.78 1.85 1.93
C VAL A 136 5.16 2.82 3.03
N ASP A 137 6.47 2.91 3.31
CA ASP A 137 7.01 3.81 4.33
C ASP A 137 7.21 5.22 3.75
N PHE A 138 6.85 6.22 4.55
CA PHE A 138 7.04 7.65 4.24
C PHE A 138 7.47 8.41 5.49
N PHE A 139 8.16 9.53 5.30
CA PHE A 139 8.92 10.21 6.34
C PHE A 139 8.65 11.69 6.35
N LEU A 140 8.44 12.25 7.54
CA LEU A 140 8.42 13.68 7.79
C LEU A 140 9.85 14.13 8.12
N ASN A 141 10.39 15.05 7.33
CA ASN A 141 11.78 15.46 7.38
C ASN A 141 12.21 16.31 8.59
N ASP A 142 11.27 16.73 9.45
CA ASP A 142 11.57 17.49 10.66
C ASP A 142 10.67 16.98 11.79
N SER A 143 11.27 16.31 12.79
CA SER A 143 10.52 15.75 13.90
C SER A 143 9.94 16.80 14.84
N THR A 144 10.53 18.00 14.90
CA THR A 144 10.02 19.13 15.72
C THR A 144 8.70 19.69 15.20
N ALA A 145 8.33 19.37 13.95
CA ALA A 145 7.02 19.72 13.43
C ALA A 145 5.87 19.03 14.17
N VAL A 146 6.13 17.98 14.94
CA VAL A 146 5.11 17.35 15.79
C VAL A 146 4.73 18.24 16.98
N ASP A 147 5.63 19.09 17.48
CA ASP A 147 5.38 19.99 18.61
C ASP A 147 4.21 20.95 18.32
N ILE A 148 4.11 21.36 17.05
CA ILE A 148 3.07 22.28 16.55
C ILE A 148 1.80 21.58 16.06
N GLY A 149 1.85 20.25 15.90
CA GLY A 149 0.77 19.43 15.35
C GLY A 149 0.74 19.43 13.81
N VAL A 150 0.89 18.25 13.21
CA VAL A 150 0.77 18.03 11.76
C VAL A 150 -0.45 17.18 11.42
N LYS A 151 -1.05 17.46 10.27
CA LYS A 151 -2.09 16.62 9.66
C LYS A 151 -1.57 16.09 8.33
N ILE A 152 -1.54 14.78 8.18
CA ILE A 152 -1.02 14.11 6.99
C ILE A 152 -2.16 13.37 6.30
N VAL A 153 -2.32 13.59 5.00
CA VAL A 153 -3.32 12.93 4.16
C VAL A 153 -2.61 12.06 3.13
N VAL A 154 -3.00 10.79 3.05
CA VAL A 154 -2.57 9.89 1.96
C VAL A 154 -3.73 9.74 0.99
N GLN A 155 -3.49 10.03 -0.28
CA GLN A 155 -4.52 10.02 -1.32
C GLN A 155 -4.10 9.16 -2.51
N HIS A 156 -5.09 8.59 -3.19
CA HIS A 156 -4.88 7.77 -4.38
C HIS A 156 -5.65 8.37 -5.56
N GLN A 157 -4.96 8.51 -6.68
CA GLN A 157 -5.56 8.79 -7.97
C GLN A 157 -5.66 7.48 -8.75
N LYS A 158 -6.90 7.02 -8.95
CA LYS A 158 -7.18 5.85 -9.78
C LYS A 158 -6.67 6.06 -11.21
N ILE A 159 -6.28 4.96 -11.86
CA ILE A 159 -5.85 4.96 -13.26
C ILE A 159 -6.99 5.53 -14.13
N GLY A 160 -6.70 6.61 -14.86
CA GLY A 160 -7.69 7.34 -15.68
C GLY A 160 -8.58 8.31 -14.92
N GLY A 161 -8.46 8.42 -13.60
CA GLY A 161 -9.14 9.42 -12.78
C GLY A 161 -8.39 10.76 -12.76
N VAL A 162 -9.10 11.86 -12.53
CA VAL A 162 -8.53 13.22 -12.43
C VAL A 162 -8.43 13.75 -11.00
N THR A 163 -9.03 13.05 -10.02
CA THR A 163 -9.07 13.46 -8.61
C THR A 163 -8.30 12.49 -7.71
N PHE A 164 -7.77 13.04 -6.62
CA PHE A 164 -7.12 12.27 -5.55
C PHE A 164 -8.12 11.98 -4.43
N ASP A 165 -8.45 10.70 -4.24
CA ASP A 165 -9.35 10.25 -3.18
C ASP A 165 -8.57 9.98 -1.89
N PRO A 166 -8.94 10.57 -0.74
CA PRO A 166 -8.26 10.32 0.52
C PRO A 166 -8.46 8.86 0.97
N LYS A 167 -7.36 8.20 1.30
CA LYS A 167 -7.32 6.80 1.77
C LYS A 167 -6.98 6.69 3.24
N CYS A 168 -6.22 7.66 3.75
CA CYS A 168 -5.84 7.70 5.15
C CYS A 168 -5.61 9.15 5.60
N LEU A 169 -5.87 9.40 6.88
CA LEU A 169 -5.58 10.67 7.55
C LEU A 169 -4.94 10.43 8.91
N ILE A 170 -3.81 11.10 9.16
CA ILE A 170 -3.05 11.08 10.40
C ILE A 170 -3.07 12.47 11.01
N HIS A 171 -3.27 12.55 12.32
CA HIS A 171 -3.04 13.75 13.11
C HIS A 171 -1.97 13.43 14.14
N HIS A 172 -0.84 14.14 14.10
CA HIS A 172 0.28 13.89 14.98
C HIS A 172 0.68 15.19 15.68
N SER A 173 0.56 15.21 17.01
CA SER A 173 1.01 16.32 17.83
C SER A 173 1.74 15.83 19.09
N GLU A 174 2.55 16.69 19.71
CA GLU A 174 3.25 16.36 20.96
C GLU A 174 2.27 15.96 22.08
N THR A 175 1.19 16.72 22.26
CA THR A 175 0.20 16.49 23.32
C THR A 175 -0.75 15.33 23.01
N GLY A 176 -1.08 15.13 21.74
CA GLY A 176 -2.04 14.13 21.28
C GLY A 176 -1.40 12.79 20.89
N GLY A 177 -0.08 12.76 20.79
CA GLY A 177 0.66 11.67 20.14
C GLY A 177 0.27 11.54 18.66
N CYS A 178 0.60 10.40 18.08
CA CYS A 178 0.25 10.08 16.70
C CYS A 178 -1.08 9.32 16.63
N GLN A 179 -2.09 9.96 16.02
CA GLN A 179 -3.46 9.45 15.92
C GLN A 179 -3.83 9.20 14.46
N ILE A 180 -4.31 7.99 14.17
CA ILE A 180 -4.87 7.65 12.86
C ILE A 180 -6.36 7.99 12.89
N LEU A 181 -6.77 9.02 12.17
CA LEU A 181 -8.17 9.46 12.15
C LEU A 181 -9.03 8.52 11.30
N PHE A 182 -8.50 8.01 10.19
CA PHE A 182 -9.06 6.88 9.44
C PHE A 182 -8.03 6.29 8.48
N GLY A 183 -8.34 5.10 7.97
CA GLY A 183 -7.59 4.45 6.89
C GLY A 183 -6.42 3.59 7.38
N PRO A 184 -5.70 2.96 6.45
CA PRO A 184 -4.75 1.90 6.76
C PRO A 184 -3.33 2.44 6.97
N CYS A 185 -3.18 3.53 7.73
CA CYS A 185 -1.86 4.05 8.09
C CYS A 185 -1.46 3.68 9.51
N GLU A 186 -0.16 3.67 9.74
CA GLU A 186 0.48 3.40 11.03
C GLU A 186 1.53 4.48 11.33
N CYS A 187 1.65 4.83 12.61
CA CYS A 187 2.73 5.66 13.12
C CYS A 187 3.85 4.75 13.64
N ILE A 188 5.04 4.83 13.05
CA ILE A 188 6.15 3.93 13.41
C ILE A 188 6.99 4.53 14.53
N GLY A 189 7.28 5.83 14.45
CA GLY A 189 8.02 6.56 15.49
C GLY A 189 9.15 7.42 14.92
N GLU A 190 9.90 8.05 15.82
CA GLU A 190 11.00 8.93 15.47
C GLU A 190 12.26 8.13 15.07
N ARG A 191 12.93 8.57 14.02
CA ARG A 191 14.22 8.05 13.55
C ARG A 191 15.10 9.21 13.09
N SER A 192 16.16 9.50 13.84
CA SER A 192 17.21 10.44 13.43
C SER A 192 16.65 11.78 12.92
N GLU A 193 15.89 12.48 13.78
CA GLU A 193 15.28 13.79 13.50
C GLU A 193 14.14 13.78 12.45
N THR A 194 13.70 12.60 12.03
CA THR A 194 12.53 12.41 11.16
C THR A 194 11.47 11.57 11.85
N TYR A 195 10.20 11.72 11.47
CA TYR A 195 9.14 10.80 11.89
C TYR A 195 8.78 9.86 10.76
N GLN A 196 8.79 8.56 11.04
CA GLN A 196 8.38 7.53 10.10
C GLN A 196 6.89 7.17 10.28
N TYR A 197 6.21 7.08 9.15
CA TYR A 197 4.85 6.59 9.01
C TYR A 197 4.81 5.50 7.95
N ARG A 198 3.71 4.75 7.92
CA ARG A 198 3.52 3.64 7.01
C ARG A 198 2.09 3.58 6.51
N LEU A 199 1.92 3.35 5.22
CA LEU A 199 0.68 2.87 4.63
C LEU A 199 0.78 1.34 4.52
N ARG A 200 -0.09 0.61 5.22
CA ARG A 200 -0.11 -0.85 5.26
C ARG A 200 -1.45 -1.38 4.81
N MET A 201 -1.53 -1.89 3.58
CA MET A 201 -2.76 -2.46 3.06
C MET A 201 -2.51 -3.58 2.06
N MET A 202 -3.56 -4.36 1.80
CA MET A 202 -3.59 -5.33 0.71
C MET A 202 -3.92 -4.62 -0.60
N PHE A 203 -2.91 -4.42 -1.45
CA PHE A 203 -3.07 -3.71 -2.72
C PHE A 203 -3.77 -4.59 -3.75
N LYS A 204 -4.77 -4.04 -4.42
CA LYS A 204 -5.42 -4.66 -5.59
C LYS A 204 -4.93 -3.99 -6.86
N GLN A 205 -5.12 -4.64 -8.01
CA GLN A 205 -4.73 -4.09 -9.32
C GLN A 205 -5.26 -2.66 -9.57
N GLN A 206 -6.46 -2.35 -9.08
CA GLN A 206 -7.09 -1.02 -9.16
C GLN A 206 -6.44 0.06 -8.27
N ASP A 207 -5.66 -0.35 -7.26
CA ASP A 207 -4.94 0.53 -6.35
C ASP A 207 -3.59 0.98 -6.94
N GLY A 208 -3.24 0.51 -8.14
CA GLY A 208 -2.10 1.04 -8.89
C GLY A 208 -2.32 2.50 -9.34
N GLY A 209 -1.22 3.16 -9.72
CA GLY A 209 -1.21 4.54 -10.22
C GLY A 209 -0.57 5.52 -9.25
N LEU A 210 -1.01 6.77 -9.29
CA LEU A 210 -0.39 7.85 -8.53
C LEU A 210 -0.96 7.93 -7.11
N TRP A 211 -0.06 7.98 -6.14
CA TRP A 211 -0.35 8.14 -4.72
C TRP A 211 0.31 9.41 -4.23
N LYS A 212 -0.43 10.22 -3.48
CA LYS A 212 0.02 11.50 -2.95
C LYS A 212 0.07 11.43 -1.42
N PHE A 213 1.19 11.86 -0.85
CA PHE A 213 1.43 11.93 0.58
C PHE A 213 1.64 13.39 0.96
N ASP A 214 0.60 14.02 1.51
CA ASP A 214 0.54 15.47 1.75
C ASP A 214 0.52 15.79 3.24
N ILE A 215 1.13 16.92 3.60
CA ILE A 215 0.83 17.61 4.86
C ILE A 215 -0.23 18.66 4.53
N VAL A 216 -1.31 18.72 5.31
CA VAL A 216 -2.35 19.74 5.14
C VAL A 216 -1.70 21.12 5.24
N SER A 217 -1.84 21.94 4.19
CA SER A 217 -1.27 23.29 4.05
C SER A 217 0.20 23.37 3.57
N HIS A 218 0.81 22.25 3.17
CA HIS A 218 2.13 22.22 2.52
C HIS A 218 2.12 21.36 1.25
N GLU A 219 3.19 21.43 0.45
CA GLU A 219 3.38 20.52 -0.68
C GLU A 219 3.77 19.12 -0.16
N GLY A 220 3.20 18.07 -0.77
CA GLY A 220 3.58 16.69 -0.51
C GLY A 220 4.26 16.01 -1.68
N THR A 221 4.53 14.72 -1.52
CA THR A 221 5.22 13.89 -2.52
C THR A 221 4.24 13.00 -3.26
N ILE A 222 4.44 12.87 -4.57
CA ILE A 222 3.71 11.94 -5.43
C ILE A 222 4.61 10.74 -5.74
N VAL A 223 4.05 9.55 -5.61
CA VAL A 223 4.70 8.26 -5.83
C VAL A 223 3.84 7.44 -6.79
N ASN A 224 4.47 6.76 -7.72
CA ASN A 224 3.79 5.80 -8.58
C ASN A 224 3.85 4.40 -7.95
N ILE A 225 2.70 3.80 -7.66
CA ILE A 225 2.60 2.43 -7.16
C ILE A 225 2.19 1.51 -8.30
N THR A 226 3.03 0.51 -8.59
CA THR A 226 2.77 -0.53 -9.58
C THR A 226 2.37 -1.81 -8.87
N VAL A 227 1.17 -2.31 -9.15
CA VAL A 227 0.67 -3.56 -8.57
C VAL A 227 0.88 -4.69 -9.58
N ILE A 228 1.75 -5.63 -9.27
CA ILE A 228 2.05 -6.79 -10.13
C ILE A 228 1.21 -7.98 -9.73
N GLY A 229 0.82 -8.80 -10.71
CA GLY A 229 0.12 -10.06 -10.43
C GLY A 229 0.99 -10.97 -9.57
N HIS A 230 0.36 -11.70 -8.67
CA HIS A 230 1.04 -12.74 -7.90
C HIS A 230 1.53 -13.80 -8.90
N GLN A 231 2.83 -13.84 -9.17
CA GLN A 231 3.45 -15.03 -9.72
C GLN A 231 3.46 -16.02 -8.57
N SER A 232 2.39 -16.80 -8.46
CA SER A 232 2.47 -18.05 -7.72
C SER A 232 3.64 -18.81 -8.33
N THR A 233 4.75 -18.89 -7.62
CA THR A 233 5.72 -19.98 -7.77
C THR A 233 5.06 -21.26 -7.26
N GLU A 234 3.93 -21.64 -7.85
CA GLU A 234 3.62 -23.05 -8.01
C GLU A 234 4.69 -23.57 -8.95
N GLN A 235 5.78 -24.03 -8.34
CA GLN A 235 6.67 -25.00 -8.95
C GLN A 235 5.75 -26.05 -9.56
N PRO A 236 5.75 -26.28 -10.89
CA PRO A 236 4.84 -27.25 -11.48
C PRO A 236 5.13 -28.55 -10.77
N GLU A 237 4.17 -29.04 -9.98
CA GLU A 237 4.23 -30.38 -9.42
C GLU A 237 4.51 -31.30 -10.60
N VAL A 238 5.72 -31.82 -10.67
CA VAL A 238 6.15 -32.76 -11.69
C VAL A 238 5.49 -34.11 -11.37
N LYS A 239 4.15 -34.14 -11.36
CA LYS A 239 3.35 -35.37 -11.23
C LYS A 239 3.42 -36.22 -12.51
N GLY A 240 3.88 -35.65 -13.63
CA GLY A 240 4.05 -36.34 -14.90
C GLY A 240 5.36 -37.14 -15.05
N LEU A 241 6.53 -36.61 -14.65
CA LEU A 241 7.79 -37.37 -14.84
C LEU A 241 7.91 -38.56 -13.90
N ILE A 242 7.36 -38.51 -12.68
CA ILE A 242 7.48 -39.64 -11.74
C ILE A 242 6.73 -40.88 -12.29
N GLN A 243 5.57 -40.69 -12.93
CA GLN A 243 4.85 -41.78 -13.60
C GLN A 243 5.60 -42.31 -14.83
N VAL A 244 6.17 -41.45 -15.66
CA VAL A 244 6.92 -41.88 -16.86
C VAL A 244 8.22 -42.62 -16.48
N ILE A 245 8.94 -42.13 -15.46
CA ILE A 245 10.15 -42.80 -14.96
C ILE A 245 9.79 -44.16 -14.35
N SER A 246 8.66 -44.28 -13.65
CA SER A 246 8.17 -45.54 -13.10
C SER A 246 7.80 -46.57 -14.19
N VAL A 247 7.20 -46.14 -15.29
CA VAL A 247 6.88 -47.05 -16.41
C VAL A 247 8.15 -47.51 -17.13
N ILE A 248 9.10 -46.61 -17.36
CA ILE A 248 10.37 -46.95 -18.00
C ILE A 248 11.19 -47.92 -17.15
N THR A 249 11.25 -47.74 -15.83
CA THR A 249 11.98 -48.67 -14.95
C THR A 249 11.37 -50.06 -14.94
N VAL A 250 10.04 -50.18 -14.91
CA VAL A 250 9.35 -51.48 -15.00
C VAL A 250 9.63 -52.18 -16.33
N ILE A 251 9.59 -51.45 -17.45
CA ILE A 251 9.89 -52.02 -18.78
C ILE A 251 11.34 -52.52 -18.84
N VAL A 252 12.30 -51.75 -18.34
CA VAL A 252 13.72 -52.16 -18.33
C VAL A 252 13.92 -53.42 -17.46
N ILE A 253 13.27 -53.50 -16.30
CA ILE A 253 13.34 -54.69 -15.44
C ILE A 253 12.79 -55.93 -16.16
N LEU A 254 11.65 -55.80 -16.85
CA LEU A 254 11.07 -56.91 -17.63
C LEU A 254 11.97 -57.38 -18.77
N ILE A 255 12.65 -56.46 -19.46
CA ILE A 255 13.62 -56.80 -20.51
C ILE A 255 14.82 -57.56 -19.91
N ILE A 256 15.34 -57.12 -18.77
CA ILE A 256 16.47 -57.79 -18.10
C ILE A 256 16.06 -59.21 -17.67
N ILE A 257 14.89 -59.39 -17.06
CA ILE A 257 14.39 -60.71 -16.65
C ILE A 257 14.24 -61.63 -17.88
N SER A 258 13.69 -61.11 -18.97
CA SER A 258 13.53 -61.86 -20.23
C SER A 258 14.87 -62.28 -20.82
N LEU A 259 15.87 -61.38 -20.83
CA LEU A 259 17.23 -61.69 -21.29
C LEU A 259 17.91 -62.74 -20.41
N VAL A 260 17.77 -62.65 -19.09
CA VAL A 260 18.31 -63.65 -18.16
C VAL A 260 17.65 -65.02 -18.38
N ALA A 261 16.35 -65.06 -18.62
CA ALA A 261 15.63 -66.29 -18.96
C ALA A 261 16.13 -66.89 -20.28
N VAL A 262 16.35 -66.06 -21.32
CA VAL A 262 16.89 -66.50 -22.61
C VAL A 262 18.31 -67.04 -22.47
N VAL A 263 19.18 -66.35 -21.72
CA VAL A 263 20.56 -66.80 -21.47
C VAL A 263 20.58 -68.11 -20.68
N ARG A 264 19.74 -68.24 -19.64
CA ARG A 264 19.61 -69.49 -18.88
C ARG A 264 19.07 -70.63 -19.75
N CYS A 265 18.12 -70.37 -20.65
CA CYS A 265 17.62 -71.38 -21.59
C CYS A 265 18.69 -71.80 -22.60
N ARG A 266 19.47 -70.85 -23.15
CA ARG A 266 20.60 -71.16 -24.06
C ARG A 266 21.69 -71.97 -23.37
N ALA A 267 22.10 -71.57 -22.16
CA ALA A 267 23.10 -72.30 -21.38
C ALA A 267 22.65 -73.73 -21.03
N ARG A 268 21.34 -73.96 -20.85
CA ARG A 268 20.77 -75.29 -20.61
C ARG A 268 20.68 -76.15 -21.88
N SER A 269 20.54 -75.52 -23.05
CA SER A 269 20.55 -76.22 -24.35
C SER A 269 21.95 -76.68 -24.79
N GLU A 270 23.02 -76.04 -24.31
CA GLU A 270 24.39 -76.50 -24.57
C GLU A 270 24.84 -77.62 -23.62
N HIS A 271 24.20 -77.78 -22.46
CA HIS A 271 24.55 -78.80 -21.46
C HIS A 271 23.82 -80.15 -21.63
N THR A 272 23.09 -80.39 -22.72
CA THR A 272 22.37 -81.65 -22.98
C THR A 272 22.97 -82.52 -24.09
N LEU A 273 24.27 -82.35 -24.35
CA LEU A 273 25.07 -83.29 -25.18
C LEU A 273 26.37 -83.68 -24.47
N GLU A 274 26.31 -84.09 -23.21
CA GLU A 274 27.32 -84.98 -22.64
C GLU A 274 26.85 -85.58 -21.31
N GLY A 275 26.82 -86.91 -21.24
CA GLY A 275 27.05 -87.64 -19.99
C GLY A 275 25.84 -87.98 -19.12
N GLU A 276 25.23 -89.12 -19.41
CA GLU A 276 24.51 -89.94 -18.44
C GLU A 276 25.48 -90.50 -17.40
N ALA A 277 25.39 -90.07 -16.14
CA ALA A 277 25.73 -90.89 -14.96
C ALA A 277 25.20 -90.26 -13.66
N ALA A 278 24.38 -91.05 -12.97
CA ALA A 278 23.85 -90.94 -11.62
C ALA A 278 24.59 -90.04 -10.60
N GLN A 279 23.83 -89.19 -9.89
CA GLN A 279 23.51 -89.45 -8.48
C GLN A 279 22.39 -88.53 -7.95
N MET A 280 21.57 -89.16 -7.13
CA MET A 280 20.36 -88.69 -6.46
C MET A 280 20.69 -87.72 -5.31
N ASN A 281 20.04 -86.54 -5.29
CA ASN A 281 19.40 -85.96 -4.10
C ASN A 281 18.61 -84.69 -4.44
N GLU A 282 17.28 -84.83 -4.33
CA GLU A 282 16.40 -83.95 -3.56
C GLU A 282 16.52 -82.43 -3.77
N VAL A 283 15.83 -81.89 -4.80
CA VAL A 283 14.84 -80.80 -4.73
C VAL A 283 14.09 -80.83 -6.07
N THR A 284 13.01 -81.59 -6.13
CA THR A 284 12.09 -81.63 -7.27
C THR A 284 10.84 -80.84 -6.91
N GLU A 285 10.27 -80.16 -7.91
CA GLU A 285 9.08 -79.30 -7.90
C GLU A 285 9.37 -77.80 -7.71
N ILE A 286 9.45 -77.10 -8.85
CA ILE A 286 8.99 -75.72 -9.14
C ILE A 286 9.50 -75.28 -10.54
N ASN A 287 10.45 -75.97 -11.17
CA ASN A 287 11.09 -75.47 -12.40
C ASN A 287 10.75 -76.24 -13.70
N SER A 288 9.61 -76.95 -13.76
CA SER A 288 9.17 -77.69 -14.96
C SER A 288 8.01 -77.01 -15.72
N MET A 289 7.70 -75.73 -15.44
CA MET A 289 6.60 -75.01 -16.08
C MET A 289 7.01 -73.72 -16.81
N ASP A 290 8.32 -73.44 -16.93
CA ASP A 290 8.81 -72.14 -17.46
C ASP A 290 9.14 -72.11 -18.96
N CYS A 291 8.95 -73.21 -19.70
CA CYS A 291 9.16 -73.20 -21.16
C CYS A 291 7.87 -73.27 -21.98
N GLN A 292 6.68 -73.40 -21.36
CA GLN A 292 5.41 -73.42 -22.10
C GLN A 292 4.75 -72.03 -22.25
N LEU A 293 5.26 -71.00 -21.57
CA LEU A 293 4.79 -69.62 -21.76
C LEU A 293 5.35 -68.96 -23.05
N TYR A 294 6.10 -69.70 -23.88
CA TYR A 294 6.57 -69.19 -25.17
C TYR A 294 5.53 -69.29 -26.29
N HIS A 295 4.41 -69.99 -26.08
CA HIS A 295 3.40 -70.17 -27.12
C HIS A 295 2.21 -69.20 -27.03
N ILE A 296 2.16 -68.32 -26.02
CA ILE A 296 1.07 -67.35 -25.80
C ILE A 296 1.48 -65.92 -26.21
N LEU A 297 2.78 -65.62 -26.26
CA LEU A 297 3.28 -64.30 -26.69
C LEU A 297 3.14 -64.04 -28.20
N ASP A 298 2.82 -65.05 -29.01
CA ASP A 298 2.55 -64.90 -30.45
C ASP A 298 1.10 -64.44 -30.74
N LYS A 299 0.30 -64.14 -29.69
CA LYS A 299 -1.11 -63.68 -29.82
C LYS A 299 -1.46 -62.44 -28.99
N VAL A 300 -0.48 -61.64 -28.56
CA VAL A 300 -0.77 -60.39 -27.83
C VAL A 300 -1.02 -59.25 -28.83
N GLU A 301 -2.23 -59.24 -29.39
CA GLU A 301 -2.86 -58.12 -30.10
C GLU A 301 -3.34 -57.06 -29.08
N TYR A 302 -2.46 -56.67 -28.15
CA TYR A 302 -2.83 -55.79 -27.01
C TYR A 302 -1.93 -54.55 -26.86
N VAL A 303 -0.94 -54.38 -27.74
CA VAL A 303 -0.08 -53.18 -27.73
C VAL A 303 -0.66 -52.07 -28.60
N ASP A 304 -1.47 -52.38 -29.62
CA ASP A 304 -1.92 -51.38 -30.58
C ASP A 304 -3.00 -50.43 -30.02
N HIS A 305 -3.88 -50.94 -29.14
CA HIS A 305 -5.00 -50.17 -28.59
C HIS A 305 -4.56 -49.08 -27.59
N VAL A 306 -3.42 -49.28 -26.89
CA VAL A 306 -2.87 -48.31 -25.93
C VAL A 306 -2.12 -47.19 -26.65
N THR A 307 -1.40 -47.51 -27.73
CA THR A 307 -0.74 -46.49 -28.58
C THR A 307 -1.75 -45.62 -29.34
N GLN A 308 -2.90 -46.15 -29.72
CA GLN A 308 -3.93 -45.38 -30.44
C GLN A 308 -4.65 -44.39 -29.51
N THR A 309 -4.92 -44.79 -28.27
CA THR A 309 -5.56 -43.93 -27.25
C THR A 309 -4.64 -42.77 -26.80
N LEU A 310 -3.32 -42.99 -26.77
CA LEU A 310 -2.31 -41.94 -26.49
C LEU A 310 -2.12 -40.95 -27.66
N ARG A 311 -2.31 -41.41 -28.90
CA ARG A 311 -2.20 -40.56 -30.09
C ARG A 311 -3.39 -39.62 -30.25
N GLU A 312 -4.59 -40.06 -29.88
CA GLU A 312 -5.82 -39.24 -29.94
C GLU A 312 -5.87 -38.18 -28.82
N SER A 313 -5.32 -38.48 -27.65
CA SER A 313 -5.22 -37.52 -26.54
C SER A 313 -4.17 -36.42 -26.79
N LEU A 314 -3.05 -36.75 -27.45
CA LEU A 314 -2.02 -35.77 -27.83
C LEU A 314 -2.36 -34.95 -29.09
N SER A 315 -3.34 -35.38 -29.91
CA SER A 315 -3.78 -34.64 -31.11
C SER A 315 -4.82 -33.56 -30.81
N ARG A 316 -5.47 -33.58 -29.63
CA ARG A 316 -6.61 -32.69 -29.33
C ARG A 316 -6.22 -31.35 -28.69
N ASP A 317 -4.99 -31.23 -28.18
CA ASP A 317 -4.48 -30.00 -27.55
C ASP A 317 -3.70 -29.08 -28.51
N GLY A 318 -3.68 -29.40 -29.81
CA GLY A 318 -2.84 -28.71 -30.80
C GLY A 318 -3.55 -27.78 -31.79
N GLN A 319 -4.89 -27.65 -31.79
CA GLN A 319 -5.59 -26.82 -32.78
C GLN A 319 -6.78 -26.02 -32.22
N SER A 320 -6.67 -24.71 -32.43
CA SER A 320 -7.69 -23.65 -32.51
C SER A 320 -8.37 -23.20 -31.21
N ALA A 321 -7.75 -22.17 -30.61
CA ALA A 321 -8.47 -20.92 -30.38
C ALA A 321 -8.93 -20.36 -31.74
N ASP A 322 -10.25 -20.31 -31.94
CA ASP A 322 -11.04 -19.31 -32.71
C ASP A 322 -12.28 -19.93 -33.35
N ARG A 323 -13.40 -19.94 -32.61
CA ARG A 323 -14.66 -19.26 -32.99
C ARG A 323 -15.80 -19.59 -32.03
N LEU A 324 -16.49 -18.53 -31.61
CA LEU A 324 -17.79 -18.54 -30.93
C LEU A 324 -18.86 -19.33 -31.71
N GLY A 325 -19.74 -20.02 -30.99
CA GLY A 325 -21.13 -20.20 -31.42
C GLY A 325 -21.83 -21.50 -30.97
N GLN A 326 -22.68 -21.36 -29.95
CA GLN A 326 -23.94 -22.11 -29.71
C GLN A 326 -23.94 -23.60 -29.27
N SER A 327 -24.56 -23.78 -28.10
CA SER A 327 -25.70 -24.69 -27.82
C SER A 327 -25.46 -26.08 -27.23
N THR A 328 -26.11 -26.24 -26.06
CA THR A 328 -26.83 -27.42 -25.50
C THR A 328 -26.08 -28.70 -25.10
N ASP A 329 -25.99 -28.86 -23.78
CA ASP A 329 -26.65 -29.90 -22.96
C ASP A 329 -26.17 -31.38 -22.98
N ALA A 330 -26.22 -31.93 -21.77
CA ALA A 330 -26.22 -33.35 -21.35
C ALA A 330 -24.93 -34.20 -21.43
N GLY A 331 -24.60 -34.85 -20.30
CA GLY A 331 -24.04 -36.21 -20.29
C GLY A 331 -23.02 -36.54 -19.22
N ASP A 332 -23.48 -36.97 -18.04
CA ASP A 332 -22.72 -37.76 -17.05
C ASP A 332 -22.02 -38.98 -17.70
N VAL A 333 -20.75 -39.22 -17.34
CA VAL A 333 -20.21 -40.59 -17.29
C VAL A 333 -19.33 -40.74 -16.04
N GLN A 334 -19.85 -41.50 -15.09
CA GLN A 334 -19.17 -42.00 -13.89
C GLN A 334 -18.02 -42.94 -14.28
N LEU A 335 -16.85 -42.79 -13.65
CA LEU A 335 -15.81 -43.81 -13.67
C LEU A 335 -15.66 -44.42 -12.26
N TYR A 336 -16.35 -45.53 -12.05
CA TYR A 336 -16.18 -46.41 -10.90
C TYR A 336 -15.09 -47.45 -11.20
N THR A 337 -14.20 -47.64 -10.22
CA THR A 337 -13.46 -48.88 -9.85
C THR A 337 -12.66 -49.65 -10.90
N VAL A 338 -11.33 -49.72 -10.68
CA VAL A 338 -10.61 -50.99 -10.42
C VAL A 338 -9.47 -50.70 -9.42
N VAL A 339 -9.77 -50.84 -8.12
CA VAL A 339 -8.77 -51.09 -7.08
C VAL A 339 -9.09 -52.47 -6.57
N GLU A 340 -8.34 -53.47 -7.02
CA GLU A 340 -8.08 -54.74 -6.34
C GLU A 340 -7.29 -55.63 -7.30
N ILE A 341 -6.03 -55.85 -6.96
CA ILE A 341 -5.22 -57.07 -7.11
C ILE A 341 -3.79 -56.59 -6.90
N LEU A 342 -3.33 -56.72 -5.66
CA LEU A 342 -1.98 -57.15 -5.25
C LEU A 342 -1.92 -57.04 -3.73
N HIS A 343 -2.35 -58.13 -3.10
CA HIS A 343 -1.97 -58.52 -1.76
C HIS A 343 -1.07 -59.75 -1.90
#